data_AF-A0A0A2M4L5-F1
#
_entry.id   AF-A0A0A2M4L5-F1
#
_cell.length_a   1.000
_cell.length_b   1.000
_cell.length_c   1.000
_cell.angle_alpha   90.00
_cell.angle_beta   90.00
_cell.angle_gamma   90.00
#
_symmetry.space_group_name_H-M   'P 1'
#
loop_
_entity.id
_entity.type
_entity.pdbx_description
1 polymer ?
#
loop_
_entity_poly.entity_id
_entity_poly.type
_entity_poly.pdbx_seq_one_letter_code
_entity_poly.pdbx_strand_id
1 'polypeptide(L)'
;MTKQRDYRAILGITQEETAFLLKTTKSQIALFELGLRLLPAVKMFKLVLMYNHVQKKLQEKATLPDDKAQNAKCIALLEHEFRNTEIEIYELNRELEKIQAKYQKSISAGELALYLETELPEDERPSKEFIAMLHYRAKSGIEKYGKAAQLQCELKLKAQQQLQELIKKELERFK
;
A
#
# COMPACT_ATOMS: atom_id res chain seq x y z
N MET A 1 -27.28 -29.11 -7.36
CA MET A 1 -27.17 -29.05 -5.89
C MET A 1 -27.49 -27.63 -5.46
N THR A 2 -28.71 -27.45 -4.98
CA THR A 2 -29.34 -26.16 -4.70
C THR A 2 -28.61 -25.48 -3.53
N LYS A 3 -28.20 -24.22 -3.70
CA LYS A 3 -27.68 -23.37 -2.63
C LYS A 3 -28.71 -23.34 -1.48
N GLN A 4 -28.56 -24.19 -0.48
CA GLN A 4 -29.21 -23.98 0.81
C GLN A 4 -28.67 -22.64 1.32
N ARG A 5 -29.53 -21.63 1.36
CA ARG A 5 -29.21 -20.34 1.97
C ARG A 5 -28.94 -20.62 3.44
N ASP A 6 -27.67 -20.62 3.84
CA ASP A 6 -27.28 -20.85 5.22
C ASP A 6 -27.76 -19.67 6.07
N TYR A 7 -28.87 -19.86 6.79
CA TYR A 7 -29.46 -18.83 7.64
C TYR A 7 -28.45 -18.34 8.69
N ARG A 8 -27.49 -19.17 9.09
CA ARG A 8 -26.41 -18.80 10.02
C ARG A 8 -25.45 -17.79 9.42
N ALA A 9 -25.17 -17.87 8.12
CA ALA A 9 -24.34 -16.89 7.44
C ALA A 9 -24.98 -15.50 7.47
N ILE A 10 -26.32 -15.44 7.38
CA ILE A 10 -27.07 -14.18 7.48
C ILE A 10 -27.17 -13.69 8.92
N LEU A 11 -27.39 -14.60 9.87
CA LEU A 11 -27.46 -14.26 11.29
C LEU A 11 -26.10 -13.98 11.94
N GLY A 12 -25.00 -14.44 11.33
CA GLY A 12 -23.64 -14.28 11.86
C GLY A 12 -23.38 -15.13 13.12
N ILE A 13 -24.04 -16.27 13.27
CA ILE A 13 -23.95 -17.12 14.48
C ILE A 13 -23.59 -18.57 14.16
N THR A 14 -22.94 -19.23 15.10
CA THR A 14 -22.60 -20.65 15.05
C THR A 14 -23.79 -21.56 15.35
N GLN A 15 -23.62 -22.86 15.11
CA GLN A 15 -24.56 -23.91 15.51
C GLN A 15 -24.78 -23.95 17.03
N GLU A 16 -23.72 -23.71 17.82
CA GLU A 16 -23.76 -23.71 19.28
C GLU A 16 -24.56 -22.53 19.82
N GLU A 17 -24.31 -21.33 19.28
CA GLU A 17 -25.05 -20.13 19.63
C GLU A 17 -26.53 -20.22 19.21
N THR A 18 -26.80 -20.78 18.03
CA THR A 18 -28.18 -21.05 17.57
C THR A 18 -28.89 -22.03 18.51
N ALA A 19 -28.19 -23.11 18.91
CA ALA A 19 -28.72 -24.08 19.84
C ALA A 19 -29.06 -23.44 21.19
N PHE A 20 -28.17 -22.59 21.70
CA PHE A 20 -28.39 -21.81 22.93
C PHE A 20 -29.59 -20.87 22.80
N LEU A 21 -29.67 -20.06 21.73
CA LEU A 21 -30.76 -19.11 21.46
C LEU A 21 -32.14 -19.77 21.33
N LEU A 22 -32.20 -20.94 20.70
CA LEU A 22 -33.42 -21.71 20.49
C LEU A 22 -33.70 -22.70 21.63
N LYS A 23 -32.87 -22.72 22.68
CA LYS A 23 -32.95 -23.67 23.81
C LYS A 23 -33.08 -25.12 23.30
N THR A 24 -32.16 -25.52 22.42
CA THR A 24 -32.11 -26.83 21.78
C THR A 24 -30.68 -27.35 21.77
N THR A 25 -30.45 -28.59 21.36
CA THR A 25 -29.08 -29.14 21.31
C THR A 25 -28.39 -28.82 19.99
N LYS A 26 -27.05 -28.73 20.00
CA LYS A 26 -26.24 -28.58 18.78
C LYS A 26 -26.57 -29.65 17.74
N SER A 27 -26.72 -30.91 18.18
CA SER A 27 -27.07 -32.04 17.31
C SER A 27 -28.43 -31.86 16.62
N GLN A 28 -29.42 -31.28 17.31
CA GLN A 28 -30.72 -30.98 16.69
C GLN A 28 -30.63 -29.87 15.64
N ILE A 29 -29.77 -28.87 15.83
CA ILE A 29 -29.51 -27.85 14.81
C ILE A 29 -28.80 -28.47 13.60
N ALA A 30 -27.79 -29.32 13.82
CA ALA A 30 -27.09 -30.01 12.75
C ALA A 30 -28.03 -30.91 11.92
N LEU A 31 -28.89 -31.70 12.57
CA LEU A 31 -29.90 -32.52 11.89
C LEU A 31 -30.92 -31.67 11.12
N PHE A 32 -31.26 -30.49 11.63
CA PHE A 32 -32.13 -29.54 10.93
C PHE A 32 -31.50 -28.98 9.67
N GLU A 33 -30.24 -28.55 9.74
CA GLU A 33 -29.50 -28.03 8.59
C GLU A 33 -29.31 -29.08 7.49
N LEU A 34 -29.06 -30.33 7.90
CA LEU A 34 -28.99 -31.48 6.99
C LEU A 34 -30.35 -31.91 6.41
N GLY A 35 -31.46 -31.28 6.83
CA GLY A 35 -32.81 -31.65 6.41
C GLY A 35 -33.32 -32.98 6.98
N LEU A 36 -32.57 -33.58 7.92
CA LEU A 36 -32.88 -34.88 8.52
C LEU A 36 -33.93 -34.78 9.63
N ARG A 37 -34.11 -33.59 10.23
CA ARG A 37 -35.11 -33.37 11.28
C ARG A 37 -35.62 -31.93 11.31
N LEU A 38 -36.94 -31.74 11.31
CA LEU A 38 -37.53 -30.42 11.48
C LEU A 38 -37.38 -29.92 12.92
N LEU A 39 -37.15 -28.61 13.07
CA LEU A 39 -37.26 -27.94 14.36
C LEU A 39 -38.73 -27.85 14.80
N PRO A 40 -39.02 -27.87 16.11
CA PRO A 40 -40.34 -27.55 16.63
C PRO A 40 -40.84 -26.22 16.08
N ALA A 41 -42.12 -26.14 15.72
CA ALA A 41 -42.72 -24.98 15.05
C ALA A 41 -42.42 -23.65 15.78
N VAL A 42 -42.47 -23.65 17.11
CA VAL A 42 -42.16 -22.48 17.95
C VAL A 42 -40.70 -22.01 17.78
N LYS A 43 -39.75 -22.95 17.71
CA LYS A 43 -38.33 -22.64 17.51
C LYS A 43 -38.04 -22.17 16.09
N MET A 44 -38.72 -22.78 15.11
CA MET A 44 -38.63 -22.38 13.71
C MET A 44 -39.18 -20.97 13.50
N PHE A 45 -40.31 -20.64 14.11
CA PHE A 45 -40.89 -19.30 14.06
C PHE A 45 -39.94 -18.24 14.65
N LYS A 46 -39.33 -18.54 15.82
CA LYS A 46 -38.33 -17.67 16.43
C LYS A 46 -37.12 -17.45 15.51
N LEU A 47 -36.64 -18.51 14.85
CA LEU A 47 -35.53 -18.43 13.90
C LEU A 47 -35.86 -17.54 12.70
N VAL A 48 -37.06 -17.70 12.12
CA VAL A 48 -37.54 -16.88 11.00
C VAL A 48 -37.66 -15.41 11.39
N LEU A 49 -38.16 -15.10 12.60
CA LEU A 49 -38.25 -13.73 13.09
C LEU A 49 -36.87 -13.07 13.20
N MET A 50 -35.88 -13.76 13.78
CA MET A 50 -34.51 -13.24 13.88
C MET A 50 -33.90 -13.03 12.49
N TYR A 51 -34.07 -14.00 11.59
CA TYR A 51 -33.57 -13.94 10.23
C TYR A 51 -34.14 -12.73 9.48
N ASN A 52 -35.46 -12.55 9.51
CA ASN A 52 -36.13 -11.43 8.84
C ASN A 52 -35.71 -10.08 9.44
N HIS A 53 -35.52 -10.00 10.75
CA HIS A 53 -35.06 -8.77 11.40
C HIS A 53 -33.66 -8.37 10.90
N VAL A 54 -32.71 -9.29 10.92
CA VAL A 54 -31.33 -9.03 10.47
C VAL A 54 -31.31 -8.74 8.97
N GLN A 55 -32.03 -9.52 8.16
CA GLN A 55 -32.09 -9.29 6.72
C GLN A 55 -32.67 -7.91 6.37
N LYS A 56 -33.73 -7.48 7.08
CA LYS A 56 -34.31 -6.15 6.91
C LYS A 56 -33.30 -5.06 7.30
N LYS A 57 -32.59 -5.22 8.41
CA LYS A 57 -31.57 -4.26 8.86
C LYS A 57 -30.35 -4.16 7.93
N LEU A 58 -29.92 -5.28 7.36
CA LEU A 58 -28.87 -5.32 6.34
C LEU A 58 -29.29 -4.58 5.06
N GLN A 59 -30.56 -4.68 4.65
CA GLN A 59 -31.09 -3.96 3.49
C GLN A 59 -31.26 -2.46 3.75
N GLU A 60 -31.53 -2.06 4.99
CA GLU A 60 -31.73 -0.66 5.39
C GLU A 60 -30.42 0.15 5.46
N LYS A 61 -29.24 -0.43 5.17
CA LYS A 61 -27.91 0.20 5.41
C LYS A 61 -27.89 0.89 6.78
N ALA A 62 -28.23 0.15 7.83
CA ALA A 62 -28.10 0.68 9.18
C ALA A 62 -26.63 1.08 9.40
N THR A 63 -26.38 2.39 9.54
CA THR A 63 -25.11 2.93 10.02
C THR A 63 -24.77 2.19 11.29
N LEU A 64 -23.64 1.47 11.29
CA LEU A 64 -23.22 0.76 12.48
C LEU A 64 -23.00 1.81 13.58
N PRO A 65 -23.40 1.55 14.84
CA PRO A 65 -23.21 2.49 15.94
C PRO A 65 -21.75 2.95 16.15
N ASP A 66 -20.79 2.28 15.53
CA ASP A 66 -19.34 2.47 15.71
C ASP A 66 -18.62 3.04 14.46
N ASP A 67 -19.34 3.35 13.37
CA ASP A 67 -18.73 3.80 12.11
C ASP A 67 -17.88 5.07 12.28
N LYS A 68 -18.25 5.98 13.20
CA LYS A 68 -17.48 7.20 13.45
C LYS A 68 -16.13 6.93 14.11
N ALA A 69 -16.10 6.02 15.09
CA ALA A 69 -14.85 5.67 15.77
C ALA A 69 -13.93 4.85 14.86
N GLN A 70 -14.50 3.99 14.01
CA GLN A 70 -13.74 3.27 12.99
C GLN A 70 -13.20 4.21 11.91
N ASN A 71 -13.99 5.15 11.41
CA ASN A 71 -13.53 6.16 10.47
C ASN A 71 -12.42 7.04 11.07
N ALA A 72 -12.53 7.43 12.35
CA ALA A 72 -11.47 8.19 13.02
C ALA A 72 -10.14 7.40 13.08
N LYS A 73 -10.18 6.08 13.30
CA LYS A 73 -8.99 5.22 13.25
C LYS A 73 -8.41 5.14 11.83
N CYS A 74 -9.25 5.00 10.82
CA CYS A 74 -8.82 5.01 9.41
C CYS A 74 -8.15 6.34 9.05
N ILE A 75 -8.74 7.48 9.43
CA ILE A 75 -8.16 8.81 9.21
C ILE A 75 -6.81 8.93 9.90
N ALA A 76 -6.71 8.56 11.18
CA ALA A 76 -5.45 8.64 11.92
C ALA A 76 -4.33 7.80 11.28
N LEU A 77 -4.66 6.61 10.78
CA LEU A 77 -3.73 5.76 10.03
C LEU A 77 -3.30 6.43 8.73
N LEU A 78 -4.25 6.91 7.93
CA LEU A 78 -3.95 7.57 6.65
C LEU A 78 -3.13 8.85 6.83
N GLU A 79 -3.38 9.65 7.87
CA GLU A 79 -2.57 10.84 8.20
C GLU A 79 -1.15 10.47 8.63
N HIS A 80 -0.97 9.35 9.34
CA HIS A 80 0.35 8.84 9.68
C HIS A 80 1.13 8.43 8.42
N GLU A 81 0.52 7.62 7.56
CA GLU A 81 1.13 7.21 6.29
C GLU A 81 1.41 8.39 5.37
N PHE A 82 0.52 9.39 5.35
CA PHE A 82 0.73 10.63 4.60
C PHE A 82 2.03 11.33 5.02
N ARG A 83 2.25 11.53 6.33
CA ARG A 83 3.49 12.14 6.85
C ARG A 83 4.73 11.32 6.52
N ASN A 84 4.64 9.99 6.58
CA ASN A 84 5.76 9.11 6.21
C ASN A 84 6.14 9.30 4.74
N THR A 85 5.15 9.34 3.84
CA THR A 85 5.41 9.58 2.42
C THR A 85 6.04 10.94 2.15
N GLU A 86 5.69 11.99 2.90
CA GLU A 86 6.33 13.31 2.78
C GLU A 86 7.82 13.27 3.11
N ILE A 87 8.18 12.57 4.20
CA ILE A 87 9.56 12.39 4.61
C ILE A 87 10.34 11.63 3.54
N GLU A 88 9.80 10.50 3.06
CA GLU A 88 10.45 9.69 2.02
C GLU A 88 10.62 10.45 0.71
N ILE A 89 9.62 11.21 0.28
CA ILE A 89 9.72 12.07 -0.91
C ILE A 89 10.83 13.10 -0.73
N TYR A 90 10.94 13.74 0.45
CA TYR A 90 12.01 14.69 0.73
C TYR A 90 13.39 14.04 0.67
N GLU A 91 13.55 12.86 1.27
CA GLU A 91 14.81 12.12 1.26
C GLU A 91 15.23 11.69 -0.14
N LEU A 92 14.30 11.16 -0.94
CA LEU A 92 14.54 10.75 -2.33
C LEU A 92 14.91 11.94 -3.22
N ASN A 93 14.25 13.10 -3.05
CA ASN A 93 14.63 14.31 -3.78
C ASN A 93 16.07 14.73 -3.45
N ARG A 94 16.42 14.76 -2.16
CA ARG A 94 17.78 15.10 -1.72
C ARG A 94 18.82 14.09 -2.22
N GLU A 95 18.47 12.82 -2.29
CA GLU A 95 19.32 11.78 -2.87
C GLU A 95 19.52 12.00 -4.37
N LEU A 96 18.44 12.28 -5.11
CA LEU A 96 18.49 12.56 -6.54
C LEU A 96 19.39 13.77 -6.84
N GLU A 97 19.23 14.87 -6.12
CA GLU A 97 20.09 16.05 -6.24
C GLU A 97 21.57 15.72 -6.02
N LYS A 98 21.87 14.90 -5.01
CA LYS A 98 23.25 14.46 -4.74
C LYS A 98 23.81 13.62 -5.88
N ILE A 99 23.02 12.69 -6.42
CA ILE A 99 23.44 11.83 -7.55
C ILE A 99 23.69 12.70 -8.78
N GLN A 100 22.77 13.60 -9.11
CA GLN A 100 22.90 14.53 -10.24
C GLN A 100 24.12 15.45 -10.08
N ALA A 101 24.35 16.02 -8.91
CA ALA A 101 25.53 16.85 -8.65
C ALA A 101 26.85 16.07 -8.81
N LYS A 102 26.90 14.82 -8.35
CA LYS A 102 28.08 13.95 -8.52
C LYS A 102 28.28 13.54 -9.98
N TYR A 103 27.21 13.27 -10.69
CA TYR A 103 27.24 12.99 -12.12
C TYR A 103 27.77 14.18 -12.91
N GLN A 104 27.27 15.39 -12.63
CA GLN A 104 27.72 16.61 -13.29
C GLN A 104 29.21 16.88 -13.04
N LYS A 105 29.68 16.71 -11.80
CA LYS A 105 31.12 16.79 -11.48
C LYS A 105 31.95 15.80 -12.28
N SER A 106 31.41 14.61 -12.55
CA SER A 106 32.09 13.58 -13.31
C SER A 106 32.16 13.92 -14.80
N ILE A 107 31.08 14.48 -15.37
CA ILE A 107 31.09 15.05 -16.73
C ILE A 107 32.12 16.16 -16.84
N SER A 108 32.08 17.16 -15.95
CA SER A 108 33.03 18.28 -15.99
C SER A 108 34.48 17.84 -15.86
N ALA A 109 34.76 16.80 -15.06
CA ALA A 109 36.10 16.22 -14.98
C ALA A 109 36.54 15.54 -16.29
N GLY A 110 35.61 14.91 -17.02
CA GLY A 110 35.88 14.31 -18.32
C GLY A 110 36.13 15.36 -19.40
N GLU A 111 35.30 16.40 -19.46
CA GLU A 111 35.49 17.55 -20.37
C GLU A 111 36.82 18.25 -20.11
N LEU A 112 37.19 18.47 -18.84
CA LEU A 112 38.49 19.04 -18.50
C LEU A 112 39.64 18.14 -18.96
N ALA A 113 39.52 16.82 -18.78
CA ALA A 113 40.55 15.88 -19.23
C ALA A 113 40.74 15.94 -20.76
N LEU A 114 39.65 16.02 -21.52
CA LEU A 114 39.67 16.18 -22.97
C LEU A 114 40.34 17.49 -23.38
N TYR A 115 39.93 18.62 -22.78
CA TYR A 115 40.53 19.93 -23.05
C TYR A 115 42.05 19.94 -22.82
N LEU A 116 42.50 19.40 -21.67
CA LEU A 116 43.92 19.33 -21.33
C LEU A 116 44.72 18.46 -22.31
N GLU A 117 44.08 17.48 -22.95
CA GLU A 117 44.70 16.56 -23.88
C GLU A 117 44.76 17.12 -25.32
N THR A 118 43.71 17.82 -25.76
CA THR A 118 43.55 18.22 -27.16
C THR A 118 43.84 19.69 -27.45
N GLU A 119 43.55 20.60 -26.50
CA GLU A 119 43.56 22.05 -26.77
C GLU A 119 44.76 22.79 -26.19
N LEU A 120 45.46 22.21 -25.22
CA LEU A 120 46.67 22.82 -24.67
C LEU A 120 47.92 22.57 -25.53
N PRO A 121 48.83 23.56 -25.65
CA PRO A 121 50.19 23.37 -26.17
C PRO A 121 50.98 22.32 -25.36
N GLU A 122 51.87 21.56 -26.01
CA GLU A 122 52.58 20.43 -25.36
C GLU A 122 53.41 20.82 -24.14
N ASP A 123 53.91 22.05 -24.10
CA ASP A 123 54.72 22.63 -23.03
C ASP A 123 53.89 23.04 -21.80
N GLU A 124 52.59 23.29 -21.97
CA GLU A 124 51.67 23.63 -20.87
C GLU A 124 50.87 22.41 -20.37
N ARG A 125 50.99 21.26 -21.05
CA ARG A 125 50.23 20.05 -20.70
C ARG A 125 50.68 19.48 -19.35
N PRO A 126 49.73 19.21 -18.44
CA PRO A 126 50.01 18.38 -17.27
C PRO A 126 50.53 16.99 -17.65
N SER A 127 51.06 16.26 -16.67
CA SER A 127 51.53 14.89 -16.91
C SER A 127 50.42 13.99 -17.47
N LYS A 128 50.77 13.08 -18.37
CA LYS A 128 49.83 12.11 -18.96
C LYS A 128 49.11 11.28 -17.90
N GLU A 129 49.80 10.99 -16.79
CA GLU A 129 49.25 10.27 -15.63
C GLU A 129 48.13 11.06 -14.95
N PHE A 130 48.27 12.38 -14.82
CA PHE A 130 47.24 13.24 -14.23
C PHE A 130 45.99 13.29 -15.12
N ILE A 131 46.16 13.42 -16.44
CA ILE A 131 45.06 13.41 -17.42
C ILE A 131 44.35 12.04 -17.39
N ALA A 132 45.11 10.94 -17.37
CA ALA A 132 44.55 9.59 -17.27
C ALA A 132 43.75 9.38 -15.96
N MET A 133 44.23 9.93 -14.84
CA MET A 133 43.51 9.91 -13.56
C MET A 133 42.18 10.66 -13.65
N LEU A 134 42.13 11.82 -14.32
CA LEU A 134 40.89 12.57 -14.53
C LEU A 134 39.88 11.77 -15.36
N HIS A 135 40.32 11.16 -16.47
CA HIS A 135 39.49 10.27 -17.29
C HIS A 135 38.94 9.09 -16.49
N TYR A 136 39.78 8.42 -15.70
CA TYR A 136 39.35 7.32 -14.85
C TYR A 136 38.29 7.75 -13.83
N ARG A 137 38.53 8.89 -13.15
CA ARG A 137 37.59 9.44 -12.17
C ARG A 137 36.26 9.83 -12.82
N ALA A 138 36.30 10.47 -13.98
CA ALA A 138 35.13 10.85 -14.76
C ALA A 138 34.32 9.61 -15.15
N LYS A 139 34.97 8.60 -15.75
CA LYS A 139 34.33 7.34 -16.16
C LYS A 139 33.70 6.61 -14.98
N SER A 140 34.44 6.41 -13.89
CA SER A 140 33.91 5.72 -12.70
C SER A 140 32.75 6.49 -12.06
N GLY A 141 32.80 7.82 -12.06
CA GLY A 141 31.71 8.66 -11.57
C GLY A 141 30.46 8.59 -12.46
N ILE A 142 30.63 8.60 -13.78
CA ILE A 142 29.55 8.42 -14.77
C ILE A 142 28.91 7.05 -14.63
N GLU A 143 29.69 5.98 -14.47
CA GLU A 143 29.17 4.63 -14.27
C GLU A 143 28.37 4.51 -12.97
N LYS A 144 28.86 5.12 -11.87
CA LYS A 144 28.21 5.05 -10.55
C LYS A 144 26.98 5.94 -10.40
N TYR A 145 27.00 7.14 -10.99
CA TYR A 145 25.96 8.16 -10.80
C TYR A 145 25.20 8.50 -12.09
N GLY A 146 25.39 7.70 -13.14
CA GLY A 146 24.82 7.92 -14.45
C GLY A 146 23.31 7.72 -14.53
N LYS A 147 22.82 7.70 -15.76
CA LYS A 147 21.38 7.66 -16.07
C LYS A 147 20.63 6.54 -15.36
N ALA A 148 21.25 5.37 -15.21
CA ALA A 148 20.60 4.23 -14.53
C ALA A 148 20.35 4.51 -13.04
N ALA A 149 21.33 5.06 -12.32
CA ALA A 149 21.19 5.40 -10.90
C ALA A 149 20.17 6.53 -10.68
N GLN A 150 20.18 7.54 -11.55
CA GLN A 150 19.20 8.63 -11.53
C GLN A 150 17.79 8.10 -11.80
N LEU A 151 17.62 7.29 -12.84
CA LEU A 151 16.32 6.70 -13.18
C LEU A 151 15.77 5.84 -12.03
N GLN A 152 16.62 5.05 -11.37
CA GLN A 152 16.19 4.25 -10.24
C GLN A 152 15.64 5.12 -9.09
N CYS A 153 16.29 6.24 -8.78
CA CYS A 153 15.83 7.17 -7.76
C CYS A 153 14.54 7.90 -8.19
N GLU A 154 14.47 8.34 -9.45
CA GLU A 154 13.27 8.98 -10.03
C GLU A 154 12.04 8.06 -10.03
N LEU A 155 12.23 6.78 -10.34
CA LEU A 155 11.13 5.80 -10.30
C LEU A 155 10.59 5.60 -8.88
N LYS A 156 11.48 5.50 -7.88
CA LYS A 156 11.06 5.44 -6.47
C LYS A 156 10.31 6.71 -6.05
N LEU A 157 10.82 7.87 -6.44
CA LEU A 157 10.19 9.15 -6.15
C LEU A 157 8.77 9.23 -6.74
N LYS A 158 8.61 8.85 -8.01
CA LYS A 158 7.30 8.83 -8.67
C LYS A 158 6.33 7.85 -8.00
N ALA A 159 6.80 6.67 -7.60
CA ALA A 159 5.98 5.71 -6.88
C ALA A 159 5.47 6.28 -5.54
N GLN A 160 6.33 6.97 -4.79
CA GLN A 160 5.92 7.60 -3.53
C GLN A 160 4.97 8.78 -3.72
N GLN A 161 5.18 9.60 -4.75
CA GLN A 161 4.23 10.66 -5.10
C GLN A 161 2.85 10.10 -5.48
N GLN A 162 2.80 9.00 -6.22
CA GLN A 162 1.53 8.34 -6.56
C GLN A 162 0.83 7.77 -5.31
N LEU A 163 1.58 7.15 -4.40
CA LEU A 163 1.03 6.66 -3.14
C LEU A 163 0.46 7.81 -2.31
N GLN A 164 1.17 8.92 -2.19
CA GLN A 164 0.71 10.10 -1.48
C GLN A 164 -0.61 10.64 -2.04
N GLU A 165 -0.76 10.71 -3.36
CA GLU A 165 -2.00 11.15 -4.02
C GLU A 165 -3.16 10.17 -3.79
N LEU A 166 -2.90 8.87 -3.71
CA LEU A 166 -3.91 7.87 -3.34
C LEU A 166 -4.36 8.04 -1.88
N ILE A 167 -3.41 8.28 -0.96
CA ILE A 167 -3.72 8.54 0.45
C ILE A 167 -4.60 9.79 0.60
N LYS A 168 -4.31 10.87 -0.15
CA LYS A 168 -5.16 12.09 -0.14
C LYS A 168 -6.59 11.79 -0.56
N LYS A 169 -6.78 11.03 -1.65
CA LYS A 169 -8.11 10.65 -2.14
C LYS A 169 -8.89 9.83 -1.13
N GLU A 170 -8.23 8.88 -0.46
CA GLU A 170 -8.89 8.10 0.60
C GLU A 170 -9.20 8.97 1.83
N LEU A 171 -8.33 9.91 2.22
CA LEU A 171 -8.61 10.86 3.29
C LEU A 171 -9.85 11.73 2.99
N GLU A 172 -10.05 12.17 1.74
CA GLU A 172 -11.25 12.90 1.32
C GLU A 172 -12.52 12.05 1.39
N ARG A 173 -12.41 10.74 1.17
CA ARG A 173 -13.54 9.80 1.25
C ARG A 173 -14.04 9.58 2.68
N PHE A 174 -13.16 9.68 3.68
CA PHE A 174 -13.49 9.50 5.09
C PHE A 174 -13.92 10.80 5.80
N LYS A 175 -13.75 11.97 5.16
CA LYS A 175 -14.20 13.28 5.66
C LYS A 175 -15.63 13.58 5.24
#